data_AF-A0A482VHE6-F1
#
_entry.id   AF-A0A482VHE6-F1
#
_cell.length_a   1.000
_cell.length_b   1.000
_cell.length_c   1.000
_cell.angle_alpha   90.00
_cell.angle_beta   90.00
_cell.angle_gamma   90.00
#
_symmetry.space_group_name_H-M   'P 1'
#
loop_
_entity.id
_entity.type
_entity.pdbx_description
1 polymer ?
#
loop_
_entity_poly.entity_id
_entity_poly.type
_entity_poly.pdbx_seq_one_letter_code
_entity_poly.pdbx_strand_id
1 'polypeptide(L)'
;MPAASKKDCSVILFDLATQCKEKAVQTLLKICCNNFFVDSKDLTKLILVNSSITENRLEASHSGYKHIYEVAKDIMPYNPRLILEMVENAETGEANWLEAVAVGLENLNEEYQDIGGIVTYQLLFITDLASPLPNAEDESVEIEPEDVKSGIMRHGKFVLMPDNKMFQVQNPRSFSVLCFTNSANVPEYIMRGEACYCVLPNGTPENNEAMAILIDCLAKQNKYVIARRVYNNNFIPKIVVLVPKPEHNPKCFLLTSLPFAEDIRYDYKEKNVEAAPKIDAINEVYQFLDGINIENDKCEKKVPLGVTMMLDTNCQKLINKATDKYLEKYMALGEVDTDYLMEIAPSEAAKSLKNIWEERKVDEVKKTEDTVGDNNSDDEFDW
;
A
#
# COMPACT_ATOMS: atom_id res chain seq x y z
N MET A 1 13.96 29.04 13.05
CA MET A 1 12.88 28.15 13.50
C MET A 1 13.00 26.83 12.73
N PRO A 2 12.58 25.69 13.30
CA PRO A 2 12.38 24.49 12.48
C PRO A 2 11.32 24.75 11.41
N ALA A 3 11.37 24.02 10.30
CA ALA A 3 10.30 24.08 9.30
C ALA A 3 9.00 23.53 9.89
N ALA A 4 7.86 24.12 9.55
CA ALA A 4 6.57 23.58 9.92
C ALA A 4 6.41 22.16 9.36
N SER A 5 5.81 21.26 10.14
CA SER A 5 5.42 19.94 9.64
C SER A 5 4.40 20.12 8.51
N LYS A 6 4.60 19.42 7.39
CA LYS A 6 3.59 19.30 6.35
C LYS A 6 2.31 18.70 6.94
N LYS A 7 1.16 19.22 6.48
CA LYS A 7 -0.19 18.78 6.84
C LYS A 7 -1.10 18.86 5.61
N ASP A 8 -2.07 17.99 5.53
CA ASP A 8 -3.24 18.13 4.68
C ASP A 8 -4.46 18.56 5.51
N CYS A 9 -5.44 19.19 4.86
CA CYS A 9 -6.59 19.79 5.52
C CYS A 9 -7.89 19.45 4.79
N SER A 10 -8.89 18.98 5.53
CA SER A 10 -10.18 18.57 4.97
C SER A 10 -11.38 19.24 5.64
N VAL A 11 -12.43 19.43 4.85
CA VAL A 11 -13.78 19.63 5.37
C VAL A 11 -14.60 18.41 4.97
N ILE A 12 -15.21 17.77 5.98
CA ILE A 12 -16.08 16.61 5.83
C ILE A 12 -17.52 17.09 5.97
N LEU A 13 -18.24 17.07 4.86
CA LEU A 13 -19.69 17.16 4.83
C LEU A 13 -20.24 15.75 5.08
N PHE A 14 -20.96 15.55 6.18
CA PHE A 14 -21.60 14.28 6.49
C PHE A 14 -23.12 14.45 6.53
N ASP A 15 -23.83 13.66 5.74
CA ASP A 15 -25.27 13.66 5.69
C ASP A 15 -25.87 12.81 6.82
N LEU A 16 -26.58 13.45 7.75
CA LEU A 16 -27.33 12.76 8.80
C LEU A 16 -28.57 12.05 8.23
N ALA A 17 -29.09 12.52 7.09
CA ALA A 17 -30.28 12.02 6.42
C ALA A 17 -29.94 10.99 5.33
N THR A 18 -29.14 9.99 5.70
CA THR A 18 -28.59 9.00 4.77
C THR A 18 -29.11 7.58 5.12
N GLN A 19 -29.68 6.88 4.13
CA GLN A 19 -30.44 5.63 4.20
C GLN A 19 -29.53 4.48 4.64
N CYS A 20 -28.27 4.57 4.24
CA CYS A 20 -27.18 3.68 4.58
C CYS A 20 -26.30 4.30 5.68
N LYS A 21 -26.87 4.95 6.72
CA LYS A 21 -26.08 5.61 7.79
C LYS A 21 -24.99 4.71 8.37
N GLU A 22 -25.25 3.41 8.52
CA GLU A 22 -24.21 2.45 8.94
C GLU A 22 -22.98 2.46 8.00
N LYS A 23 -23.17 2.37 6.67
CA LYS A 23 -22.08 2.41 5.68
C LYS A 23 -21.46 3.80 5.54
N ALA A 24 -22.25 4.86 5.68
CA ALA A 24 -21.75 6.22 5.69
C ALA A 24 -20.83 6.47 6.90
N VAL A 25 -21.27 6.06 8.10
CA VAL A 25 -20.48 6.09 9.34
C VAL A 25 -19.26 5.18 9.22
N GLN A 26 -19.38 3.95 8.70
CA GLN A 26 -18.23 3.07 8.44
C GLN A 26 -17.22 3.73 7.48
N THR A 27 -17.68 4.44 6.45
CA THR A 27 -16.79 5.15 5.51
C THR A 27 -16.08 6.32 6.19
N LEU A 28 -16.82 7.13 6.96
CA LEU A 28 -16.28 8.22 7.77
C LEU A 28 -15.24 7.70 8.77
N LEU A 29 -15.60 6.69 9.55
CA LEU A 29 -14.70 6.05 10.52
C LEU A 29 -13.48 5.42 9.86
N LYS A 30 -13.59 4.83 8.67
CA LYS A 30 -12.43 4.28 7.94
C LYS A 30 -11.45 5.39 7.52
N ILE A 31 -11.95 6.59 7.21
CA ILE A 31 -11.11 7.78 6.97
C ILE A 31 -10.50 8.29 8.27
N CYS A 32 -11.30 8.45 9.34
CA CYS A 32 -10.82 8.96 10.62
C CYS A 32 -9.80 8.03 11.28
N CYS A 33 -10.10 6.73 11.39
CA CYS A 33 -9.24 5.73 12.03
C CYS A 33 -7.92 5.55 11.28
N ASN A 34 -7.91 5.60 9.94
CA ASN A 34 -6.65 5.62 9.17
C ASN A 34 -5.76 6.80 9.59
N ASN A 35 -6.30 8.01 9.66
CA ASN A 35 -5.52 9.20 10.02
C ASN A 35 -5.13 9.20 11.51
N PHE A 36 -5.99 8.69 12.38
CA PHE A 36 -5.79 8.61 13.83
C PHE A 36 -4.69 7.61 14.22
N PHE A 37 -4.80 6.35 13.77
CA PHE A 37 -3.84 5.30 14.13
C PHE A 37 -2.47 5.43 13.43
N VAL A 38 -2.35 6.35 12.45
CA VAL A 38 -1.08 6.74 11.82
C VAL A 38 -0.41 7.94 12.55
N ASP A 39 -1.03 8.49 13.61
CA ASP A 39 -0.62 9.74 14.27
C ASP A 39 -0.46 10.90 13.27
N SER A 40 -1.43 11.03 12.35
CA SER A 40 -1.37 12.10 11.36
C SER A 40 -1.59 13.47 11.99
N LYS A 41 -0.85 14.45 11.49
CA LYS A 41 -0.93 15.86 11.90
C LYS A 41 -1.93 16.66 11.05
N ASP A 42 -2.58 15.96 10.13
CA ASP A 42 -3.62 16.48 9.25
C ASP A 42 -4.84 16.92 10.06
N LEU A 43 -5.57 17.87 9.49
CA LEU A 43 -6.63 18.59 10.17
C LEU A 43 -7.95 18.37 9.44
N THR A 44 -9.04 18.30 10.19
CA THR A 44 -10.38 18.12 9.65
C THR A 44 -11.39 19.03 10.34
N LYS A 45 -12.47 19.37 9.63
CA LYS A 45 -13.67 19.96 10.21
C LYS A 45 -14.91 19.21 9.74
N LEU A 46 -15.78 18.86 10.69
CA LEU A 46 -17.03 18.15 10.43
C LEU A 46 -18.17 19.16 10.29
N ILE A 47 -18.92 19.04 9.21
CA ILE A 47 -20.15 19.79 8.95
C ILE A 47 -21.26 18.78 8.70
N LEU A 48 -22.31 18.85 9.50
CA LEU A 48 -23.47 17.97 9.38
C LEU A 48 -24.50 18.60 8.45
N VAL A 49 -24.83 17.86 7.40
CA VAL A 49 -25.88 18.18 6.43
C VAL A 49 -27.15 17.48 6.89
N ASN A 50 -28.31 18.11 6.64
CA ASN A 50 -29.61 17.65 7.13
C ASN A 50 -29.65 17.52 8.66
N SER A 51 -29.19 18.53 9.41
CA SER A 51 -29.29 18.61 10.87
C SER A 51 -30.55 19.35 11.33
N SER A 52 -31.10 19.04 12.51
CA SER A 52 -32.14 19.88 13.14
C SER A 52 -31.60 21.27 13.50
N ILE A 53 -30.30 21.36 13.78
CA ILE A 53 -29.58 22.60 14.09
C ILE A 53 -29.20 23.34 12.80
N THR A 54 -29.29 24.66 12.84
CA THR A 54 -28.69 25.55 11.83
C THR A 54 -27.71 26.48 12.54
N GLU A 55 -26.42 26.11 12.51
CA GLU A 55 -25.31 26.94 13.00
C GLU A 55 -24.13 26.80 12.04
N ASN A 56 -24.01 27.75 11.11
CA ASN A 56 -22.92 27.85 10.13
C ASN A 56 -22.67 29.32 9.77
N ARG A 57 -21.48 29.63 9.25
CA ARG A 57 -21.09 31.03 8.96
C ARG A 57 -21.90 31.71 7.87
N LEU A 58 -22.44 30.94 6.92
CA LEU A 58 -23.16 31.51 5.79
C LEU A 58 -24.58 31.93 6.19
N GLU A 59 -25.34 31.16 6.97
CA GLU A 59 -26.66 31.62 7.47
C GLU A 59 -26.54 32.91 8.32
N ALA A 60 -25.43 33.07 9.07
CA ALA A 60 -25.15 34.25 9.88
C ALA A 60 -24.82 35.53 9.06
N SER A 61 -24.44 35.39 7.79
CA SER A 61 -24.04 36.50 6.91
C SER A 61 -24.96 36.70 5.69
N HIS A 62 -25.58 35.62 5.22
CA HIS A 62 -26.37 35.49 4.00
C HIS A 62 -27.50 34.47 4.25
N SER A 63 -28.70 34.93 4.61
CA SER A 63 -29.81 34.02 4.94
C SER A 63 -30.17 33.07 3.78
N GLY A 64 -30.16 31.76 4.03
CA GLY A 64 -30.50 30.69 3.10
C GLY A 64 -30.02 29.30 3.52
N TYR A 65 -28.89 29.20 4.24
CA TYR A 65 -28.12 27.96 4.45
C TYR A 65 -28.62 27.16 5.67
N LYS A 66 -29.82 26.58 5.53
CA LYS A 66 -30.55 25.96 6.64
C LYS A 66 -30.28 24.47 6.79
N HIS A 67 -30.45 23.98 8.03
CA HIS A 67 -30.24 22.58 8.41
C HIS A 67 -28.80 22.08 8.14
N ILE A 68 -27.84 23.00 8.21
CA ILE A 68 -26.40 22.78 8.07
C ILE A 68 -25.71 23.24 9.36
N TYR A 69 -24.91 22.37 9.98
CA TYR A 69 -24.28 22.59 11.28
C TYR A 69 -22.77 22.35 11.25
N GLU A 70 -21.99 23.41 11.49
CA GLU A 70 -20.54 23.34 11.76
C GLU A 70 -20.33 22.87 13.21
N VAL A 71 -20.16 21.56 13.44
CA VAL A 71 -20.23 20.97 14.79
C VAL A 71 -19.10 21.43 15.71
N ALA A 72 -17.89 21.49 15.15
CA ALA A 72 -16.73 22.06 15.80
C ALA A 72 -16.53 23.48 15.24
N LYS A 73 -16.46 24.48 16.12
CA LYS A 73 -16.17 25.87 15.71
C LYS A 73 -14.71 25.99 15.27
N ASP A 74 -13.81 25.43 16.06
CA ASP A 74 -12.39 25.28 15.74
C ASP A 74 -12.11 24.01 14.91
N ILE A 75 -11.04 24.04 14.13
CA ILE A 75 -10.51 22.89 13.39
C ILE A 75 -9.97 21.82 14.35
N MET A 76 -10.25 20.54 14.07
CA MET A 76 -9.95 19.41 14.97
C MET A 76 -9.07 18.32 14.31
N PRO A 77 -8.39 17.45 15.08
CA PRO A 77 -7.79 16.23 14.53
C PRO A 77 -8.87 15.20 14.13
N TYR A 78 -8.49 14.21 13.33
CA TYR A 78 -9.35 13.08 12.93
C TYR A 78 -9.65 12.08 14.08
N ASN A 79 -10.12 12.54 15.24
CA ASN A 79 -10.49 11.66 16.35
C ASN A 79 -11.81 10.92 16.02
N PRO A 80 -11.79 9.58 15.83
CA PRO A 80 -12.98 8.85 15.40
C PRO A 80 -14.05 8.76 16.48
N ARG A 81 -13.71 8.78 17.78
CA ARG A 81 -14.68 8.76 18.88
C ARG A 81 -15.44 10.07 18.96
N LEU A 82 -14.73 11.20 18.91
CA LEU A 82 -15.34 12.55 18.88
C LEU A 82 -16.22 12.73 17.64
N ILE A 83 -15.75 12.30 16.47
CA ILE A 83 -16.49 12.41 15.20
C ILE A 83 -17.73 11.49 15.20
N LEU A 84 -17.65 10.31 15.80
CA LEU A 84 -18.81 9.43 15.97
C LEU A 84 -19.83 10.02 16.94
N GLU A 85 -19.40 10.48 18.11
CA GLU A 85 -20.23 11.16 19.11
C GLU A 85 -20.98 12.36 18.50
N MET A 86 -20.30 13.18 17.70
CA MET A 86 -20.90 14.28 16.94
C MET A 86 -21.96 13.82 15.92
N VAL A 87 -21.79 12.66 15.29
CA VAL A 87 -22.71 12.11 14.28
C VAL A 87 -23.87 11.32 14.90
N GLU A 88 -23.69 10.71 16.07
CA GLU A 88 -24.73 9.94 16.77
C GLU A 88 -25.64 10.82 17.64
N ASN A 89 -25.10 11.87 18.27
CA ASN A 89 -25.90 12.82 19.06
C ASN A 89 -26.69 13.84 18.22
N ALA A 90 -26.41 13.97 16.92
CA ALA A 90 -27.06 14.96 16.06
C ALA A 90 -28.39 14.47 15.46
N GLU A 91 -29.45 15.23 15.73
CA GLU A 91 -30.78 15.03 15.15
C GLU A 91 -30.84 15.47 13.67
N THR A 92 -31.73 14.84 12.90
CA THR A 92 -31.97 15.13 11.47
C THR A 92 -32.94 16.28 11.22
N GLY A 93 -32.67 17.05 10.16
CA GLY A 93 -33.56 18.03 9.52
C GLY A 93 -33.61 17.82 8.00
N GLU A 94 -33.90 18.87 7.23
CA GLU A 94 -33.97 18.83 5.76
C GLU A 94 -33.22 20.04 5.16
N ALA A 95 -32.13 19.77 4.44
CA ALA A 95 -31.15 20.74 3.95
C ALA A 95 -30.89 20.57 2.45
N ASN A 96 -30.54 21.65 1.78
CA ASN A 96 -30.03 21.58 0.41
C ASN A 96 -28.54 21.22 0.42
N TRP A 97 -28.16 20.10 -0.18
CA TRP A 97 -26.77 19.64 -0.24
C TRP A 97 -25.84 20.61 -1.01
N LEU A 98 -26.36 21.40 -1.96
CA LEU A 98 -25.59 22.43 -2.66
C LEU A 98 -25.20 23.59 -1.72
N GLU A 99 -26.07 23.95 -0.78
CA GLU A 99 -25.79 24.96 0.25
C GLU A 99 -24.72 24.44 1.23
N ALA A 100 -24.77 23.15 1.58
CA ALA A 100 -23.72 22.52 2.39
C ALA A 100 -22.34 22.51 1.69
N VAL A 101 -22.30 22.26 0.38
CA VAL A 101 -21.07 22.37 -0.42
C VAL A 101 -20.52 23.80 -0.41
N ALA A 102 -21.37 24.82 -0.50
CA ALA A 102 -20.94 26.22 -0.40
C ALA A 102 -20.38 26.56 0.99
N VAL A 103 -21.04 26.13 2.08
CA VAL A 103 -20.52 26.30 3.45
C VAL A 103 -19.17 25.59 3.61
N GLY A 104 -19.01 24.38 3.06
CA GLY A 104 -17.75 23.63 3.12
C GLY A 104 -16.60 24.29 2.36
N LEU A 105 -16.87 24.91 1.22
CA LEU A 105 -15.89 25.68 0.46
C LEU A 105 -15.45 26.96 1.20
N GLU A 106 -16.37 27.67 1.87
CA GLU A 106 -16.01 28.85 2.67
C GLU A 106 -15.18 28.47 3.91
N ASN A 107 -15.48 27.33 4.55
CA ASN A 107 -14.66 26.81 5.64
C ASN A 107 -13.21 26.50 5.19
N LEU A 108 -13.03 25.89 4.00
CA LEU A 108 -11.70 25.69 3.40
C LEU A 108 -11.01 27.01 3.03
N ASN A 109 -11.77 28.02 2.61
CA ASN A 109 -11.26 29.33 2.22
C ASN A 109 -10.77 30.15 3.41
N GLU A 110 -11.51 30.22 4.52
CA GLU A 110 -11.22 31.13 5.62
C GLU A 110 -10.31 30.53 6.71
N GLU A 111 -10.69 29.39 7.30
CA GLU A 111 -10.13 28.96 8.60
C GLU A 111 -8.68 28.47 8.54
N TYR A 112 -8.24 28.12 7.34
CA TYR A 112 -6.96 27.48 7.10
C TYR A 112 -5.87 28.47 6.62
N GLN A 113 -6.20 29.73 6.32
CA GLN A 113 -5.25 30.70 5.73
C GLN A 113 -4.02 30.96 6.63
N ASP A 114 -4.22 31.08 7.94
CA ASP A 114 -3.16 31.39 8.91
C ASP A 114 -2.38 30.13 9.38
N ILE A 115 -2.76 28.93 8.92
CA ILE A 115 -2.15 27.67 9.37
C ILE A 115 -0.91 27.34 8.54
N GLY A 116 0.26 27.70 9.06
CA GLY A 116 1.55 27.40 8.44
C GLY A 116 1.84 25.90 8.31
N GLY A 117 2.02 25.42 7.08
CA GLY A 117 2.44 24.04 6.77
C GLY A 117 1.49 23.22 5.92
N ILE A 118 0.33 23.77 5.53
CA ILE A 118 -0.64 23.09 4.65
C ILE A 118 -0.05 22.77 3.27
N VAL A 119 -0.38 21.59 2.75
CA VAL A 119 0.03 21.10 1.43
C VAL A 119 -1.17 20.92 0.49
N THR A 120 -2.26 20.29 0.94
CA THR A 120 -3.51 20.17 0.17
C THR A 120 -4.75 20.56 0.98
N TYR A 121 -5.78 20.97 0.24
CA TYR A 121 -7.13 21.28 0.71
C TYR A 121 -8.10 20.28 0.08
N GLN A 122 -9.00 19.70 0.87
CA GLN A 122 -9.88 18.62 0.42
C GLN A 122 -11.32 18.83 0.91
N LEU A 123 -12.30 18.63 0.04
CA LEU A 123 -13.72 18.59 0.42
C LEU A 123 -14.23 17.16 0.22
N LEU A 124 -14.72 16.54 1.29
CA LEU A 124 -15.25 15.19 1.31
C LEU A 124 -16.76 15.28 1.61
N PHE A 125 -17.60 14.62 0.81
CA PHE A 125 -19.05 14.60 1.04
C PHE A 125 -19.55 13.15 1.06
N ILE A 126 -20.23 12.79 2.15
CA ILE A 126 -20.76 11.44 2.42
C ILE A 126 -22.28 11.54 2.54
N THR A 127 -23.01 10.98 1.57
CA THR A 127 -24.49 11.02 1.45
C THR A 127 -24.98 9.89 0.53
N ASP A 128 -26.25 9.49 0.70
CA ASP A 128 -27.05 8.73 -0.28
C ASP A 128 -28.44 9.35 -0.57
N LEU A 129 -28.76 10.49 0.06
CA LEU A 129 -29.90 11.38 -0.20
C LEU A 129 -31.30 10.97 0.40
N ALA A 130 -31.42 10.17 1.48
CA ALA A 130 -32.70 9.96 2.23
C ALA A 130 -32.57 9.34 3.67
N SER A 131 -33.31 9.79 4.70
CA SER A 131 -33.14 9.52 6.18
C SER A 131 -33.93 8.30 6.80
N PRO A 132 -33.86 7.89 8.13
CA PRO A 132 -32.89 8.00 9.29
C PRO A 132 -32.76 6.66 10.19
N LEU A 133 -32.15 6.42 11.40
CA LEU A 133 -31.10 7.05 12.30
C LEU A 133 -30.22 6.07 13.24
N PRO A 134 -30.53 5.58 14.51
CA PRO A 134 -29.50 5.38 15.61
C PRO A 134 -29.57 4.18 16.67
N ASN A 135 -28.48 3.90 17.47
CA ASN A 135 -28.35 3.45 18.92
C ASN A 135 -26.91 2.83 19.31
N ALA A 136 -26.51 2.59 20.61
CA ALA A 136 -25.10 2.73 21.20
C ALA A 136 -24.23 1.53 21.86
N GLU A 137 -23.25 1.76 22.82
CA GLU A 137 -21.82 1.18 23.00
C GLU A 137 -21.20 0.82 24.47
N ASP A 138 -19.89 0.36 24.65
CA ASP A 138 -18.88 0.38 25.86
C ASP A 138 -17.79 -0.82 25.95
N GLU A 139 -16.50 -0.93 26.51
CA GLU A 139 -15.25 -0.14 26.94
C GLU A 139 -13.93 -1.02 27.33
N SER A 140 -12.60 -0.68 27.09
CA SER A 140 -11.28 -0.89 27.93
C SER A 140 -9.79 -1.27 27.37
N VAL A 141 -8.68 -1.34 28.22
CA VAL A 141 -7.22 -0.83 28.04
C VAL A 141 -5.91 -1.79 28.24
N GLU A 142 -4.61 -1.33 28.30
CA GLU A 142 -3.24 -2.07 28.18
C GLU A 142 -1.93 -1.54 28.98
N ILE A 143 -0.63 -1.94 28.70
CA ILE A 143 0.65 -1.82 29.59
C ILE A 143 2.07 -1.47 28.89
N GLU A 144 3.19 -1.23 29.66
CA GLU A 144 4.56 -0.59 29.43
C GLU A 144 5.87 -1.46 29.14
N PRO A 145 7.09 -0.88 28.82
CA PRO A 145 8.20 -1.58 28.11
C PRO A 145 9.71 -1.55 28.59
N GLU A 146 10.13 -1.12 29.79
CA GLU A 146 11.54 -0.65 30.05
C GLU A 146 12.74 -1.67 30.03
N ASP A 147 12.56 -2.99 30.08
CA ASP A 147 13.59 -3.96 30.55
C ASP A 147 14.66 -4.47 29.52
N VAL A 148 14.79 -3.88 28.33
CA VAL A 148 15.47 -4.51 27.18
C VAL A 148 16.99 -4.22 27.07
N LYS A 149 17.80 -5.24 26.72
CA LYS A 149 19.26 -5.15 26.47
C LYS A 149 19.66 -5.88 25.16
N SER A 150 20.76 -5.45 24.54
CA SER A 150 21.17 -5.88 23.18
C SER A 150 22.59 -6.48 23.10
N GLY A 151 22.87 -7.23 22.04
CA GLY A 151 24.15 -7.89 21.74
C GLY A 151 24.06 -8.77 20.48
N ILE A 152 25.18 -9.35 20.04
CA ILE A 152 25.26 -10.11 18.77
C ILE A 152 25.63 -11.58 19.03
N MET A 153 24.93 -12.52 18.38
CA MET A 153 25.31 -13.93 18.41
C MET A 153 26.23 -14.28 17.23
N ARG A 154 27.37 -14.93 17.52
CA ARG A 154 28.34 -15.37 16.50
C ARG A 154 28.89 -16.76 16.87
N HIS A 155 28.88 -17.70 15.92
CA HIS A 155 29.33 -19.10 16.10
C HIS A 155 28.80 -19.76 17.40
N GLY A 156 27.50 -19.59 17.68
CA GLY A 156 26.84 -20.18 18.85
C GLY A 156 27.14 -19.51 20.20
N LYS A 157 27.86 -18.37 20.22
CA LYS A 157 28.11 -17.58 21.44
C LYS A 157 27.49 -16.20 21.32
N PHE A 158 26.80 -15.77 22.37
CA PHE A 158 26.31 -14.39 22.49
C PHE A 158 27.41 -13.48 23.01
N VAL A 159 27.66 -12.37 22.32
CA VAL A 159 28.67 -11.37 22.65
C VAL A 159 27.96 -10.05 22.92
N LEU A 160 28.06 -9.59 24.17
CA LEU A 160 27.62 -8.25 24.55
C LEU A 160 28.46 -7.20 23.79
N MET A 161 27.79 -6.28 23.10
CA MET A 161 28.44 -5.12 22.48
C MET A 161 28.20 -3.89 23.35
N PRO A 162 29.22 -3.37 24.07
CA PRO A 162 29.05 -2.20 24.93
C PRO A 162 28.96 -0.88 24.13
N ASP A 163 29.44 -0.85 22.88
CA ASP A 163 29.33 0.32 22.00
C ASP A 163 29.37 -0.12 20.52
N ASN A 164 28.32 0.16 19.74
CA ASN A 164 28.16 -0.32 18.36
C ASN A 164 29.09 0.35 17.33
N LYS A 165 29.96 1.28 17.77
CA LYS A 165 30.71 2.20 16.89
C LYS A 165 32.04 1.65 16.37
N MET A 166 32.65 0.67 17.04
CA MET A 166 34.01 0.21 16.70
C MET A 166 34.16 -0.46 15.32
N PHE A 167 33.06 -0.93 14.71
CA PHE A 167 33.08 -1.64 13.43
C PHE A 167 32.40 -0.87 12.29
N GLN A 168 32.07 0.42 12.47
CA GLN A 168 31.33 1.18 11.47
C GLN A 168 32.21 1.60 10.28
N VAL A 169 31.95 1.03 9.10
CA VAL A 169 32.67 1.35 7.86
C VAL A 169 32.36 2.78 7.41
N GLN A 170 33.35 3.67 7.45
CA GLN A 170 33.17 5.06 7.03
C GLN A 170 33.03 5.16 5.50
N ASN A 171 31.96 5.82 5.07
CA ASN A 171 31.60 5.98 3.67
C ASN A 171 31.00 7.37 3.46
N PRO A 172 31.53 8.24 2.59
CA PRO A 172 30.85 9.50 2.27
C PRO A 172 29.57 9.21 1.47
N ARG A 173 28.53 10.03 1.69
CA ARG A 173 27.31 10.06 0.86
C ARG A 173 27.70 10.25 -0.61
N SER A 174 27.32 9.30 -1.46
CA SER A 174 27.76 9.26 -2.86
C SER A 174 26.70 8.62 -3.74
N PHE A 175 26.51 9.19 -4.93
CA PHE A 175 25.78 8.55 -6.01
C PHE A 175 26.67 8.56 -7.26
N SER A 176 27.31 7.43 -7.57
CA SER A 176 28.29 7.34 -8.65
C SER A 176 27.94 6.23 -9.62
N VAL A 177 27.77 6.57 -10.89
CA VAL A 177 27.68 5.59 -11.99
C VAL A 177 28.97 4.79 -12.05
N LEU A 178 28.83 3.46 -12.17
CA LEU A 178 29.93 2.52 -12.33
C LEU A 178 30.08 2.11 -13.80
N CYS A 179 28.98 1.75 -14.47
CA CYS A 179 28.97 1.38 -15.88
C CYS A 179 27.56 1.48 -16.50
N PHE A 180 27.50 1.29 -17.82
CA PHE A 180 26.26 1.04 -18.56
C PHE A 180 26.28 -0.39 -19.07
N THR A 181 25.14 -1.08 -19.05
CA THR A 181 25.01 -2.49 -19.44
C THR A 181 23.72 -2.71 -20.22
N ASN A 182 23.66 -3.77 -21.04
CA ASN A 182 22.41 -4.15 -21.71
C ASN A 182 21.40 -4.67 -20.68
N SER A 183 20.10 -4.42 -20.90
CA SER A 183 19.02 -4.86 -20.00
C SER A 183 19.03 -6.37 -19.75
N ALA A 184 19.33 -7.17 -20.78
CA ALA A 184 19.45 -8.62 -20.70
C ALA A 184 20.50 -9.13 -19.67
N ASN A 185 21.48 -8.29 -19.31
CA ASN A 185 22.49 -8.64 -18.29
C ASN A 185 21.98 -8.43 -16.85
N VAL A 186 20.81 -7.78 -16.67
CA VAL A 186 20.18 -7.53 -15.37
C VAL A 186 18.68 -7.85 -15.48
N PRO A 187 18.32 -9.13 -15.60
CA PRO A 187 16.92 -9.55 -15.61
C PRO A 187 16.24 -9.26 -14.27
N GLU A 188 14.92 -9.08 -14.31
CA GLU A 188 14.11 -8.61 -13.18
C GLU A 188 14.23 -9.46 -11.91
N TYR A 189 14.40 -10.78 -12.02
CA TYR A 189 14.56 -11.67 -10.87
C TYR A 189 15.85 -11.44 -10.04
N ILE A 190 16.83 -10.71 -10.59
CA ILE A 190 18.05 -10.24 -9.91
C ILE A 190 17.83 -8.85 -9.27
N MET A 191 16.83 -8.08 -9.69
CA MET A 191 16.54 -6.76 -9.12
C MET A 191 15.87 -6.89 -7.75
N ARG A 192 16.68 -6.98 -6.68
CA ARG A 192 16.21 -7.20 -5.31
C ARG A 192 16.49 -5.99 -4.42
N GLY A 193 15.43 -5.27 -4.06
CA GLY A 193 15.46 -4.20 -3.06
C GLY A 193 14.13 -4.05 -2.35
N GLU A 194 14.16 -3.65 -1.08
CA GLU A 194 12.97 -3.45 -0.24
C GLU A 194 12.08 -2.29 -0.73
N ALA A 195 12.63 -1.39 -1.54
CA ALA A 195 11.95 -0.26 -2.15
C ALA A 195 12.53 0.07 -3.52
N CYS A 196 11.64 0.44 -4.44
CA CYS A 196 11.98 1.09 -5.71
C CYS A 196 11.89 2.61 -5.55
N TYR A 197 12.78 3.36 -6.19
CA TYR A 197 12.81 4.83 -6.11
C TYR A 197 12.80 5.47 -7.50
N CYS A 198 11.89 6.43 -7.74
CA CYS A 198 11.98 7.31 -8.89
C CYS A 198 13.15 8.29 -8.70
N VAL A 199 14.18 8.17 -9.53
CA VAL A 199 15.28 9.14 -9.60
C VAL A 199 14.91 10.23 -10.60
N LEU A 200 14.70 11.43 -10.06
CA LEU A 200 14.41 12.64 -10.80
C LEU A 200 15.64 13.56 -10.83
N PRO A 201 15.78 14.43 -11.84
CA PRO A 201 16.81 15.46 -11.85
C PRO A 201 16.57 16.45 -10.70
N ASN A 202 17.65 16.91 -10.08
CA ASN A 202 17.63 17.94 -9.04
C ASN A 202 18.60 19.05 -9.44
N GLY A 203 18.09 20.17 -9.97
CA GLY A 203 18.91 21.28 -10.45
C GLY A 203 18.19 22.18 -11.45
N THR A 204 18.97 22.73 -12.39
CA THR A 204 18.50 23.65 -13.45
C THR A 204 17.68 22.93 -14.53
N PRO A 205 16.88 23.66 -15.33
CA PRO A 205 16.20 23.09 -16.50
C PRO A 205 17.14 22.34 -17.46
N GLU A 206 18.38 22.81 -17.60
CA GLU A 206 19.44 22.18 -18.40
C GLU A 206 19.78 20.76 -17.90
N ASN A 207 19.87 20.56 -16.59
CA ASN A 207 20.06 19.22 -15.99
C ASN A 207 18.85 18.33 -16.23
N ASN A 208 17.64 18.89 -16.23
CA ASN A 208 16.41 18.14 -16.50
C ASN A 208 16.38 17.66 -17.96
N GLU A 209 16.74 18.53 -18.91
CA GLU A 209 16.83 18.20 -20.33
C GLU A 209 17.93 17.17 -20.62
N ALA A 210 19.13 17.37 -20.09
CA ALA A 210 20.24 16.43 -20.24
C ALA A 210 19.90 15.02 -19.69
N MET A 211 19.20 14.96 -18.56
CA MET A 211 18.73 13.70 -17.98
C MET A 211 17.61 13.05 -18.81
N ALA A 212 16.66 13.83 -19.34
CA ALA A 212 15.61 13.34 -20.23
C ALA A 212 16.17 12.75 -21.54
N ILE A 213 17.16 13.43 -22.14
CA ILE A 213 17.88 12.94 -23.33
C ILE A 213 18.62 11.64 -23.01
N LEU A 214 19.30 11.55 -21.86
CA LEU A 214 19.98 10.32 -21.43
C LEU A 214 19.01 9.15 -21.24
N ILE A 215 17.84 9.38 -20.63
CA ILE A 215 16.77 8.38 -20.48
C ILE A 215 16.29 7.88 -21.84
N ASP A 216 16.00 8.79 -22.79
CA ASP A 216 15.57 8.43 -24.15
C ASP A 216 16.65 7.65 -24.91
N CYS A 217 17.93 8.04 -24.79
CA CYS A 217 19.05 7.35 -25.43
C CYS A 217 19.27 5.95 -24.87
N LEU A 218 19.14 5.76 -23.55
CA LEU A 218 19.32 4.45 -22.90
C LEU A 218 18.15 3.51 -23.19
N ALA A 219 16.91 4.01 -23.16
CA ALA A 219 15.72 3.25 -23.53
C ALA A 219 15.82 2.76 -24.99
N LYS A 220 16.15 3.65 -25.95
CA LYS A 220 16.34 3.28 -27.37
C LYS A 220 17.47 2.28 -27.60
N GLN A 221 18.43 2.15 -26.68
CA GLN A 221 19.54 1.19 -26.76
C GLN A 221 19.31 -0.08 -25.92
N ASN A 222 18.16 -0.22 -25.24
CA ASN A 222 17.91 -1.29 -24.26
C ASN A 222 19.04 -1.42 -23.21
N LYS A 223 19.46 -0.28 -22.64
CA LYS A 223 20.56 -0.21 -21.65
C LYS A 223 20.09 0.32 -20.30
N TYR A 224 20.65 -0.26 -19.25
CA TYR A 224 20.52 0.19 -17.86
C TYR A 224 21.85 0.77 -17.36
N VAL A 225 21.79 1.58 -16.31
CA VAL A 225 22.97 2.11 -15.63
C VAL A 225 23.20 1.35 -14.33
N ILE A 226 24.43 0.94 -14.04
CA ILE A 226 24.80 0.41 -12.72
C ILE A 226 25.45 1.55 -11.94
N ALA A 227 25.04 1.75 -10.69
CA ALA A 227 25.56 2.78 -9.82
C ALA A 227 25.83 2.26 -8.39
N ARG A 228 26.71 2.96 -7.67
CA ARG A 228 26.94 2.81 -6.23
C ARG A 228 26.20 3.91 -5.49
N ARG A 229 25.26 3.53 -4.62
CA ARG A 229 24.49 4.44 -3.76
C ARG A 229 24.90 4.28 -2.31
N VAL A 230 25.49 5.33 -1.73
CA VAL A 230 25.60 5.53 -0.28
C VAL A 230 24.63 6.64 0.08
N TYR A 231 23.55 6.29 0.79
CA TYR A 231 22.42 7.21 1.03
C TYR A 231 22.80 8.40 1.93
N ASN A 232 23.53 8.12 3.01
CA ASN A 232 24.03 9.09 4.00
C ASN A 232 25.44 8.67 4.46
N ASN A 233 26.17 9.58 5.11
CA ASN A 233 27.52 9.27 5.60
C ASN A 233 27.50 8.06 6.56
N ASN A 234 28.47 7.16 6.38
CA ASN A 234 28.67 5.92 7.15
C ASN A 234 27.52 4.89 7.05
N PHE A 235 26.71 4.97 5.99
CA PHE A 235 25.80 3.90 5.57
C PHE A 235 26.55 2.88 4.70
N ILE A 236 26.07 1.64 4.71
CA ILE A 236 26.54 0.57 3.83
C ILE A 236 26.23 0.98 2.36
N PRO A 237 27.20 0.90 1.43
CA PRO A 237 26.94 1.13 0.01
C PRO A 237 26.04 0.01 -0.55
N LYS A 238 24.92 0.37 -1.20
CA LYS A 238 24.17 -0.56 -2.04
C LYS A 238 24.60 -0.40 -3.50
N ILE A 239 24.76 -1.50 -4.23
CA ILE A 239 24.82 -1.48 -5.69
C ILE A 239 23.39 -1.41 -6.20
N VAL A 240 23.14 -0.57 -7.21
CA VAL A 240 21.79 -0.28 -7.71
C VAL A 240 21.78 -0.25 -9.23
N VAL A 241 20.66 -0.66 -9.82
CA VAL A 241 20.36 -0.51 -11.25
C VAL A 241 19.44 0.69 -11.46
N LEU A 242 19.67 1.44 -12.54
CA LEU A 242 18.78 2.47 -13.05
C LEU A 242 18.16 2.01 -14.37
N VAL A 243 16.85 1.76 -14.33
CA VAL A 243 16.03 1.41 -15.49
C VAL A 243 15.44 2.70 -16.06
N PRO A 244 15.73 3.07 -17.32
CA PRO A 244 15.22 4.30 -17.93
C PRO A 244 13.71 4.20 -18.15
N LYS A 245 12.98 5.26 -17.79
CA LYS A 245 11.52 5.35 -17.90
C LYS A 245 11.09 6.59 -18.70
N PRO A 246 11.16 6.53 -20.05
CA PRO A 246 10.77 7.64 -20.93
C PRO A 246 9.24 7.86 -21.00
N GLU A 247 8.43 6.91 -20.55
CA GLU A 247 6.96 6.96 -20.54
C GLU A 247 6.37 7.69 -19.32
N HIS A 248 7.17 7.91 -18.27
CA HIS A 248 6.74 8.66 -17.09
C HIS A 248 6.83 10.19 -17.33
N ASN A 249 5.97 10.94 -16.65
CA ASN A 249 5.97 12.41 -16.65
C ASN A 249 6.12 12.95 -15.22
N PRO A 250 7.23 13.64 -14.87
CA PRO A 250 8.45 13.81 -15.67
C PRO A 250 9.21 12.48 -15.88
N LYS A 251 10.03 12.43 -16.95
CA LYS A 251 10.87 11.26 -17.25
C LYS A 251 11.84 10.98 -16.11
N CYS A 252 12.00 9.71 -15.75
CA CYS A 252 12.81 9.30 -14.61
C CYS A 252 13.69 8.07 -14.92
N PHE A 253 14.51 7.67 -13.95
CA PHE A 253 14.92 6.27 -13.83
C PHE A 253 14.20 5.64 -12.63
N LEU A 254 13.82 4.37 -12.75
CA LEU A 254 13.52 3.55 -11.59
C LEU A 254 14.82 2.97 -11.03
N LEU A 255 15.04 3.15 -9.73
CA LEU A 255 16.18 2.64 -9.00
C LEU A 255 15.75 1.48 -8.10
N THR A 256 16.29 0.30 -8.40
CA THR A 256 16.20 -0.91 -7.56
C THR A 256 17.60 -1.34 -7.13
N SER A 257 17.72 -1.99 -5.97
CA SER A 257 19.01 -2.53 -5.53
C SER A 257 19.36 -3.82 -6.28
N LEU A 258 20.65 -4.14 -6.35
CA LEU A 258 21.15 -5.42 -6.84
C LEU A 258 21.83 -6.19 -5.70
N PRO A 259 21.71 -7.53 -5.67
CA PRO A 259 22.41 -8.38 -4.71
C PRO A 259 23.92 -8.31 -4.88
N PHE A 260 24.64 -8.52 -3.79
CA PHE A 260 26.05 -8.92 -3.82
C PHE A 260 26.14 -10.41 -4.14
N ALA A 261 27.34 -10.90 -4.50
CA ALA A 261 27.55 -12.32 -4.78
C ALA A 261 27.21 -13.24 -3.58
N GLU A 262 27.32 -12.71 -2.36
CA GLU A 262 26.98 -13.37 -1.09
C GLU A 262 25.46 -13.57 -0.89
N ASP A 263 24.62 -12.76 -1.54
CA ASP A 263 23.15 -12.83 -1.43
C ASP A 263 22.55 -13.89 -2.38
N ILE A 264 23.30 -14.35 -3.39
CA ILE A 264 22.79 -15.23 -4.45
C ILE A 264 22.98 -16.69 -4.06
N ARG A 265 21.87 -17.44 -4.00
CA ARG A 265 21.88 -18.89 -3.74
C ARG A 265 21.42 -19.65 -4.98
N TYR A 266 22.22 -20.63 -5.39
CA TYR A 266 21.97 -21.48 -6.57
C TYR A 266 21.72 -22.93 -6.14
N ASP A 267 20.69 -23.13 -5.32
CA ASP A 267 20.36 -24.46 -4.75
C ASP A 267 19.53 -25.34 -5.72
N TYR A 268 19.14 -24.83 -6.90
CA TYR A 268 18.38 -25.57 -7.91
C TYR A 268 19.30 -26.31 -8.88
N LYS A 269 19.27 -27.65 -8.83
CA LYS A 269 19.72 -28.53 -9.91
C LYS A 269 18.53 -28.85 -10.81
N GLU A 270 18.62 -28.49 -12.08
CA GLU A 270 17.57 -28.80 -13.06
C GLU A 270 17.49 -30.33 -13.28
N LYS A 271 16.31 -30.91 -13.02
CA LYS A 271 16.04 -32.32 -13.40
C LYS A 271 16.05 -32.39 -14.93
N ASN A 272 16.77 -33.37 -15.49
CA ASN A 272 17.09 -33.41 -16.94
C ASN A 272 15.85 -33.14 -17.80
N VAL A 273 15.89 -32.05 -18.59
CA VAL A 273 14.79 -31.60 -19.45
C VAL A 273 14.45 -32.65 -20.53
N GLU A 274 15.41 -33.49 -20.93
CA GLU A 274 15.17 -34.62 -21.84
C GLU A 274 14.30 -35.74 -21.21
N ALA A 275 14.26 -35.80 -19.88
CA ALA A 275 13.39 -36.71 -19.12
C ALA A 275 12.02 -36.09 -18.80
N ALA A 276 11.76 -34.83 -19.18
CA ALA A 276 10.42 -34.28 -19.16
C ALA A 276 9.55 -35.03 -20.19
N PRO A 277 8.35 -35.52 -19.82
CA PRO A 277 7.49 -36.21 -20.76
C PRO A 277 7.09 -35.25 -21.88
N LYS A 278 7.19 -35.72 -23.13
CA LYS A 278 6.66 -35.00 -24.29
C LYS A 278 5.14 -35.02 -24.24
N ILE A 279 4.58 -34.00 -23.61
CA ILE A 279 3.14 -33.74 -23.54
C ILE A 279 2.75 -33.06 -24.85
N ASP A 280 1.92 -33.71 -25.67
CA ASP A 280 1.26 -33.08 -26.81
C ASP A 280 0.42 -31.89 -26.34
N ALA A 281 0.19 -30.89 -27.20
CA ALA A 281 -0.48 -29.65 -26.81
C ALA A 281 -1.93 -29.87 -26.36
N ILE A 282 -2.14 -30.02 -25.04
CA ILE A 282 -3.45 -30.18 -24.39
C ILE A 282 -4.21 -28.85 -24.53
N ASN A 283 -5.23 -28.81 -25.40
CA ASN A 283 -6.03 -27.61 -25.66
C ASN A 283 -6.74 -27.09 -24.39
N GLU A 284 -7.09 -28.01 -23.49
CA GLU A 284 -7.73 -27.76 -22.20
C GLU A 284 -6.83 -26.93 -21.27
N VAL A 285 -5.49 -27.05 -21.38
CA VAL A 285 -4.54 -26.19 -20.66
C VAL A 285 -4.61 -24.76 -21.18
N TYR A 286 -4.61 -24.57 -22.50
CA TYR A 286 -4.72 -23.25 -23.11
C TYR A 286 -6.08 -22.60 -22.84
N GLN A 287 -7.17 -23.36 -22.85
CA GLN A 287 -8.51 -22.89 -22.48
C GLN A 287 -8.59 -22.47 -21.00
N PHE A 288 -7.96 -23.22 -20.10
CA PHE A 288 -7.85 -22.84 -18.69
C PHE A 288 -7.03 -21.56 -18.50
N LEU A 289 -5.87 -21.45 -19.16
CA LEU A 289 -5.02 -20.25 -19.13
C LEU A 289 -5.74 -19.01 -19.68
N ASP A 290 -6.49 -19.16 -20.78
CA ASP A 290 -7.33 -18.08 -21.33
C ASP A 290 -8.41 -17.60 -20.33
N GLY A 291 -9.00 -18.53 -19.57
CA GLY A 291 -10.04 -18.22 -18.58
C GLY A 291 -9.53 -17.55 -17.30
N ILE A 292 -8.31 -17.87 -16.85
CA ILE A 292 -7.69 -17.24 -15.66
C ILE A 292 -6.89 -15.98 -15.98
N ASN A 293 -6.65 -15.66 -17.26
CA ASN A 293 -5.90 -14.46 -17.65
C ASN A 293 -6.75 -13.19 -17.47
N ILE A 294 -6.49 -12.46 -16.39
CA ILE A 294 -7.21 -11.23 -15.99
C ILE A 294 -7.15 -10.13 -17.08
N GLU A 295 -6.14 -10.14 -17.95
CA GLU A 295 -6.00 -9.18 -19.06
C GLU A 295 -6.87 -9.52 -20.30
N ASN A 296 -7.49 -10.71 -20.32
CA ASN A 296 -8.27 -11.21 -21.47
C ASN A 296 -9.77 -10.86 -21.32
N ASP A 297 -10.41 -10.43 -22.41
CA ASP A 297 -11.88 -10.26 -22.44
C ASP A 297 -12.65 -11.56 -22.21
N LYS A 298 -12.01 -12.72 -22.42
CA LYS A 298 -12.57 -14.05 -22.08
C LYS A 298 -12.53 -14.37 -20.58
N CYS A 299 -11.89 -13.57 -19.74
CA CYS A 299 -11.83 -13.85 -18.31
C CYS A 299 -13.22 -13.74 -17.68
N GLU A 300 -13.68 -14.83 -17.07
CA GLU A 300 -14.95 -14.90 -16.34
C GLU A 300 -14.97 -13.94 -15.12
N LYS A 301 -13.81 -13.46 -14.68
CA LYS A 301 -13.61 -12.71 -13.42
C LYS A 301 -12.73 -11.48 -13.62
N LYS A 302 -13.28 -10.40 -14.17
CA LYS A 302 -12.59 -9.10 -14.19
C LYS A 302 -12.56 -8.52 -12.77
N VAL A 303 -11.36 -8.36 -12.21
CA VAL A 303 -11.16 -7.73 -10.89
C VAL A 303 -11.52 -6.23 -11.02
N PRO A 304 -12.35 -5.65 -10.14
CA PRO A 304 -12.85 -4.28 -10.30
C PRO A 304 -11.77 -3.19 -10.11
N LEU A 305 -10.64 -3.55 -9.50
CA LEU A 305 -9.45 -2.71 -9.36
C LEU A 305 -8.21 -3.54 -9.74
N GLY A 306 -7.18 -2.90 -10.27
CA GLY A 306 -5.88 -3.55 -10.47
C GLY A 306 -5.28 -3.98 -9.13
N VAL A 307 -4.51 -5.07 -9.10
CA VAL A 307 -3.95 -5.62 -7.84
C VAL A 307 -3.09 -4.59 -7.09
N THR A 308 -2.41 -3.70 -7.82
CA THR A 308 -1.62 -2.57 -7.28
C THR A 308 -2.44 -1.41 -6.72
N MET A 309 -3.76 -1.42 -6.89
CA MET A 309 -4.71 -0.44 -6.34
C MET A 309 -5.44 -0.97 -5.10
N MET A 310 -5.24 -2.24 -4.72
CA MET A 310 -5.79 -2.79 -3.49
C MET A 310 -4.93 -2.37 -2.28
N LEU A 311 -5.59 -2.00 -1.19
CA LEU A 311 -4.94 -1.70 0.09
C LEU A 311 -4.47 -3.01 0.77
N ASP A 312 -3.43 -2.93 1.61
CA ASP A 312 -2.97 -4.08 2.39
C ASP A 312 -4.06 -4.53 3.37
N THR A 313 -4.57 -5.74 3.15
CA THR A 313 -5.64 -6.35 3.94
C THR A 313 -5.20 -6.62 5.38
N ASN A 314 -3.91 -6.77 5.66
CA ASN A 314 -3.40 -6.93 7.03
C ASN A 314 -3.49 -5.61 7.80
N CYS A 315 -3.10 -4.50 7.17
CA CYS A 315 -3.23 -3.16 7.74
C CYS A 315 -4.71 -2.82 7.97
N GLN A 316 -5.61 -3.15 7.02
CA GLN A 316 -7.06 -3.01 7.22
C GLN A 316 -7.55 -3.86 8.39
N LYS A 317 -7.20 -5.15 8.47
CA LYS A 317 -7.64 -6.03 9.56
C LYS A 317 -7.08 -5.63 10.94
N LEU A 318 -5.90 -5.01 10.98
CA LEU A 318 -5.34 -4.40 12.18
C LEU A 318 -6.12 -3.15 12.59
N ILE A 319 -6.36 -2.22 11.65
CA ILE A 319 -7.09 -0.97 11.91
C ILE A 319 -8.55 -1.26 12.29
N ASN A 320 -9.23 -2.22 11.65
CA ASN A 320 -10.57 -2.62 12.03
C ASN A 320 -10.60 -3.10 13.50
N LYS A 321 -9.73 -4.04 13.88
CA LYS A 321 -9.64 -4.53 15.28
C LYS A 321 -9.22 -3.48 16.29
N ALA A 322 -8.33 -2.55 15.90
CA ALA A 322 -7.97 -1.41 16.74
C ALA A 322 -9.15 -0.43 16.90
N THR A 323 -9.99 -0.29 15.87
CA THR A 323 -11.22 0.50 15.92
C THR A 323 -12.28 -0.18 16.80
N ASP A 324 -12.48 -1.49 16.66
CA ASP A 324 -13.40 -2.28 17.50
C ASP A 324 -13.08 -2.14 18.99
N LYS A 325 -11.78 -2.08 19.35
CA LYS A 325 -11.28 -1.87 20.73
C LYS A 325 -11.20 -0.39 21.16
N TYR A 326 -11.26 0.58 20.24
CA TYR A 326 -11.16 2.01 20.57
C TYR A 326 -12.51 2.73 20.59
N LEU A 327 -13.45 2.26 19.77
CA LEU A 327 -14.85 2.69 19.74
C LEU A 327 -15.76 1.72 20.48
N GLU A 328 -15.20 0.65 21.05
CA GLU A 328 -15.89 -0.16 22.07
C GLU A 328 -17.21 -0.78 21.55
N LYS A 329 -17.22 -1.01 20.22
CA LYS A 329 -18.38 -1.30 19.37
C LYS A 329 -17.82 -2.02 18.15
N TYR A 330 -18.31 -3.23 17.86
CA TYR A 330 -17.88 -3.97 16.67
C TYR A 330 -18.36 -3.24 15.41
N MET A 331 -17.42 -2.66 14.67
CA MET A 331 -17.68 -1.94 13.43
C MET A 331 -17.13 -2.75 12.27
N ALA A 332 -18.03 -3.35 11.48
CA ALA A 332 -17.69 -4.08 10.27
C ALA A 332 -17.22 -3.12 9.15
N LEU A 333 -16.03 -2.53 9.32
CA LEU A 333 -15.40 -1.51 8.46
C LEU A 333 -14.91 -2.06 7.12
N GLY A 334 -15.74 -2.87 6.46
CA GLY A 334 -15.44 -3.53 5.19
C GLY A 334 -14.11 -4.29 5.24
N GLU A 335 -14.13 -5.50 5.80
CA GLU A 335 -13.19 -6.51 5.30
C GLU A 335 -13.39 -6.60 3.77
N VAL A 336 -12.30 -6.76 3.02
CA VAL A 336 -12.44 -7.21 1.63
C VAL A 336 -13.03 -8.61 1.71
N ASP A 337 -14.30 -8.74 1.34
CA ASP A 337 -14.95 -10.02 1.11
C ASP A 337 -14.06 -10.82 0.16
N THR A 338 -13.49 -11.91 0.67
CA THR A 338 -12.76 -12.91 -0.12
C THR A 338 -13.54 -14.21 -0.21
N ASP A 339 -14.72 -14.28 0.39
CA ASP A 339 -15.53 -15.49 0.43
C ASP A 339 -16.23 -15.66 -0.93
N TYR A 340 -16.56 -14.56 -1.62
CA TYR A 340 -16.92 -14.61 -3.05
C TYR A 340 -15.82 -15.22 -3.94
N LEU A 341 -14.54 -15.20 -3.54
CA LEU A 341 -13.47 -15.89 -4.27
C LEU A 341 -13.44 -17.40 -3.95
N MET A 342 -13.87 -17.79 -2.74
CA MET A 342 -13.98 -19.19 -2.29
C MET A 342 -15.22 -19.90 -2.87
N GLU A 343 -16.34 -19.18 -3.03
CA GLU A 343 -17.62 -19.76 -3.49
C GLU A 343 -17.63 -20.16 -4.98
N ILE A 344 -16.71 -19.63 -5.80
CA ILE A 344 -16.80 -19.83 -7.25
C ILE A 344 -16.34 -21.22 -7.67
N ALA A 345 -17.30 -22.02 -8.12
CA ALA A 345 -17.06 -23.34 -8.69
C ALA A 345 -16.01 -23.31 -9.81
N PRO A 346 -15.12 -24.33 -9.89
CA PRO A 346 -14.09 -24.38 -10.94
C PRO A 346 -14.72 -24.51 -12.34
N SER A 347 -14.12 -23.83 -13.31
CA SER A 347 -14.55 -23.84 -14.72
C SER A 347 -14.48 -25.26 -15.32
N GLU A 348 -15.18 -25.48 -16.44
CA GLU A 348 -15.19 -26.79 -17.10
C GLU A 348 -13.79 -27.22 -17.57
N ALA A 349 -12.96 -26.27 -18.03
CA ALA A 349 -11.55 -26.53 -18.34
C ALA A 349 -10.75 -27.00 -17.10
N ALA A 350 -10.95 -26.37 -15.94
CA ALA A 350 -10.29 -26.78 -14.69
C ALA A 350 -10.73 -28.19 -14.22
N LYS A 351 -12.01 -28.52 -14.39
CA LYS A 351 -12.55 -29.86 -14.11
C LYS A 351 -11.96 -30.91 -15.07
N SER A 352 -11.88 -30.61 -16.36
CA SER A 352 -11.27 -31.48 -17.37
C SER A 352 -9.78 -31.71 -17.10
N LEU A 353 -9.03 -30.66 -16.74
CA LEU A 353 -7.61 -30.80 -16.36
C LEU A 353 -7.40 -31.71 -15.15
N LYS A 354 -8.26 -31.63 -14.12
CA LYS A 354 -8.19 -32.54 -12.96
C LYS A 354 -8.49 -34.02 -13.32
N ASN A 355 -9.15 -34.28 -14.45
CA ASN A 355 -9.36 -35.64 -14.96
C ASN A 355 -8.19 -36.12 -15.86
N ILE A 356 -7.35 -35.21 -16.36
CA ILE A 356 -6.20 -35.51 -17.25
C ILE A 356 -4.90 -35.62 -16.45
N TRP A 357 -4.73 -34.79 -15.42
CA TRP A 357 -3.64 -34.88 -14.46
C TRP A 357 -4.15 -35.43 -13.12
N GLU A 358 -3.92 -36.73 -12.92
CA GLU A 358 -4.14 -37.39 -11.63
C GLU A 358 -3.28 -36.75 -10.53
N GLU A 359 -3.91 -36.44 -9.38
CA GLU A 359 -3.23 -35.89 -8.20
C GLU A 359 -2.34 -36.95 -7.54
N ARG A 360 -1.09 -37.05 -8.00
CA ARG A 360 -0.05 -37.91 -7.39
C ARG A 360 0.07 -37.60 -5.91
N LYS A 361 -0.08 -38.61 -5.05
CA LYS A 361 0.02 -38.42 -3.60
C LYS A 361 1.49 -38.37 -3.20
N VAL A 362 1.82 -37.50 -2.24
CA VAL A 362 3.22 -37.21 -1.86
C VAL A 362 3.97 -38.48 -1.41
N ASP A 363 3.27 -39.45 -0.84
CA ASP A 363 3.83 -40.74 -0.39
C ASP A 363 4.24 -41.70 -1.53
N GLU A 364 3.75 -41.45 -2.75
CA GLU A 364 4.09 -42.24 -3.96
C GLU A 364 5.36 -41.68 -4.65
N VAL A 365 5.60 -40.37 -4.50
CA VAL A 365 6.78 -39.69 -5.06
C VAL A 365 8.06 -40.13 -4.35
N LYS A 366 8.04 -40.22 -3.01
CA LYS A 366 9.22 -40.68 -2.24
C LYS A 366 9.70 -42.07 -2.66
N LYS A 367 8.75 -43.02 -2.77
CA LYS A 367 9.04 -44.40 -3.21
C LYS A 367 9.62 -44.50 -4.62
N THR A 368 9.41 -43.51 -5.49
CA THR A 368 9.98 -43.51 -6.83
C THR A 368 11.34 -42.81 -6.91
N GLU A 369 11.61 -41.80 -6.06
CA GLU A 369 12.96 -41.23 -5.94
C GLU A 369 13.93 -42.19 -5.23
N ASP A 370 13.48 -42.91 -4.18
CA ASP A 370 14.26 -43.96 -3.49
C ASP A 370 14.71 -45.11 -4.42
N THR A 371 14.00 -45.35 -5.54
CA THR A 371 14.32 -46.42 -6.50
C THR A 371 15.28 -46.03 -7.63
N VAL A 372 15.67 -44.76 -7.72
CA VAL A 372 16.56 -44.25 -8.80
C VAL A 372 17.96 -43.88 -8.27
N GLY A 373 18.11 -43.75 -6.95
CA GLY A 373 19.32 -43.24 -6.29
C GLY A 373 20.23 -44.28 -5.65
N ASP A 374 20.57 -45.40 -6.32
CA ASP A 374 21.72 -46.23 -5.92
C ASP A 374 22.18 -47.19 -7.05
N ASN A 375 22.91 -46.67 -8.03
CA ASN A 375 23.68 -47.44 -9.04
C ASN A 375 24.64 -46.52 -9.84
N ASN A 376 25.65 -45.96 -9.14
CA ASN A 376 26.98 -45.56 -9.65
C ASN A 376 27.66 -44.63 -8.62
N SER A 377 28.55 -45.17 -7.80
CA SER A 377 29.37 -44.38 -6.86
C SER A 377 30.73 -45.03 -6.54
N ASP A 378 31.34 -45.67 -7.55
CA ASP A 378 32.75 -46.07 -7.54
C ASP A 378 33.54 -45.16 -8.52
N ASP A 379 33.85 -43.94 -8.08
CA ASP A 379 34.86 -43.06 -8.69
C ASP A 379 35.73 -42.48 -7.56
N GLU A 380 37.04 -42.78 -7.60
CA GLU A 380 37.98 -42.45 -6.53
C GLU A 380 38.33 -40.95 -6.52
N PHE A 381 38.14 -40.30 -5.36
CA PHE A 381 38.64 -38.93 -5.12
C PHE A 381 40.10 -38.98 -4.63
N ASP A 382 41.04 -38.84 -5.57
CA ASP A 382 42.47 -38.73 -5.28
C ASP A 382 42.96 -37.27 -5.45
N TRP A 383 43.22 -36.63 -4.29
CA TRP A 383 43.93 -35.37 -3.98
C TRP A 383 43.97 -34.21 -5.00
#